data_AF-A0A9Q5C5G6-F1
#
_entry.id   AF-A0A9Q5C5G6-F1
#
_cell.length_a   1.000
_cell.length_b   1.000
_cell.length_c   1.000
_cell.angle_alpha   90.00
_cell.angle_beta   90.00
_cell.angle_gamma   90.00
#
_symmetry.space_group_name_H-M   'P 1'
#
loop_
_entity.id
_entity.type
_entity.pdbx_description
1 polymer ?
#
loop_
_entity_poly.entity_id
_entity_poly.type
_entity_poly.pdbx_seq_one_letter_code
_entity_poly.pdbx_strand_id
1 'polypeptide(L)'
;MKYYGCSREDAAVDAATAGYLTGKPGVALTVSAPGFLNGLTALAQATKNCFPLIMISGSSDRHIIDLDRGDYEGLDQYNVAKPFCKAAYRVDRAQDMGLAIARAVRTALSGRPGGVYLDLPAATVTDTVAQKSDANIYKVVDAAPKQLPSDEAIDRAVELLKNAKHPVILLGKGAAYARSENEVRELVDKTKIPFLSYQCQWLRV
;
A
#
# COMPACT_ATOMS: atom_id res chain seq x y z
N MET A 1 7.14 -19.24 4.85
CA MET A 1 7.31 -17.77 4.68
C MET A 1 8.80 -17.46 4.76
N LYS A 2 9.32 -16.51 3.98
CA LYS A 2 10.71 -16.03 4.12
C LYS A 2 10.71 -14.78 5.00
N TYR A 3 11.65 -14.68 5.94
CA TYR A 3 11.82 -13.52 6.81
C TYR A 3 13.19 -12.90 6.55
N TYR A 4 13.23 -11.59 6.37
CA TYR A 4 14.46 -10.83 6.11
C TYR A 4 14.61 -9.79 7.22
N GLY A 5 15.60 -10.01 8.09
CA GLY A 5 15.94 -9.02 9.12
C GLY A 5 16.77 -7.88 8.51
N CYS A 6 16.48 -6.65 8.93
CA CYS A 6 17.28 -5.48 8.61
C CYS A 6 17.82 -4.87 9.90
N SER A 7 18.95 -4.17 9.81
CA SER A 7 19.54 -3.49 10.98
C SER A 7 18.75 -2.26 11.44
N ARG A 8 17.82 -1.78 10.62
CA ARG A 8 16.91 -0.65 10.90
C ARG A 8 15.56 -0.89 10.23
N GLU A 9 14.48 -0.40 10.85
CA GLU A 9 13.11 -0.62 10.41
C GLU A 9 12.75 0.20 9.16
N ASP A 10 13.32 1.39 8.99
CA ASP A 10 13.17 2.20 7.77
C ASP A 10 13.60 1.40 6.53
N ALA A 11 14.77 0.77 6.57
CA ALA A 11 15.27 -0.09 5.50
C ALA A 11 14.39 -1.34 5.27
N ALA A 12 13.82 -1.93 6.34
CA ALA A 12 12.91 -3.07 6.21
C ALA A 12 11.61 -2.69 5.49
N VAL A 13 11.03 -1.55 5.87
CA VAL A 13 9.81 -1.02 5.25
C VAL A 13 10.08 -0.55 3.82
N ASP A 14 11.23 0.08 3.54
CA ASP A 14 11.64 0.43 2.19
C ASP A 14 11.83 -0.82 1.32
N ALA A 15 12.42 -1.89 1.84
CA ALA A 15 12.52 -3.17 1.11
C ALA A 15 11.14 -3.75 0.78
N ALA A 16 10.16 -3.59 1.68
CA ALA A 16 8.77 -3.99 1.43
C ALA A 16 8.08 -3.13 0.34
N THR A 17 8.65 -2.02 -0.13
CA THR A 17 8.14 -1.32 -1.32
C THR A 17 8.30 -2.12 -2.62
N ALA A 18 8.93 -3.30 -2.56
CA ALA A 18 8.90 -4.32 -3.62
C ALA A 18 7.49 -4.66 -4.13
N GLY A 19 6.43 -4.27 -3.40
CA GLY A 19 5.07 -4.32 -3.90
C GLY A 19 4.82 -3.53 -5.19
N TYR A 20 5.62 -2.47 -5.45
CA TYR A 20 5.63 -1.79 -6.74
C TYR A 20 6.04 -2.72 -7.88
N LEU A 21 6.99 -3.63 -7.64
CA LEU A 21 7.48 -4.58 -8.64
C LEU A 21 6.52 -5.75 -8.84
N THR A 22 5.91 -6.23 -7.76
CA THR A 22 5.12 -7.48 -7.81
C THR A 22 3.61 -7.27 -8.03
N GLY A 23 3.11 -6.03 -7.87
CA GLY A 23 1.67 -5.75 -7.88
C GLY A 23 0.92 -6.32 -6.66
N LYS A 24 1.65 -6.80 -5.65
CA LYS A 24 1.12 -7.30 -4.38
C LYS A 24 1.65 -6.44 -3.24
N PRO A 25 0.94 -6.21 -2.13
CA PRO A 25 1.49 -5.42 -1.03
C PRO A 25 2.72 -6.12 -0.47
N GLY A 26 3.83 -5.40 -0.36
CA GLY A 26 4.91 -5.87 0.50
C GLY A 26 4.52 -5.73 1.96
N VAL A 27 5.09 -6.58 2.81
CA VAL A 27 4.77 -6.61 4.24
C VAL A 27 6.04 -6.35 5.02
N ALA A 28 5.96 -5.38 5.93
CA ALA A 28 7.01 -5.10 6.89
C ALA A 28 6.47 -5.31 8.30
N LEU A 29 7.32 -5.83 9.19
CA LEU A 29 7.00 -6.06 10.59
C LEU A 29 7.95 -5.25 11.46
N THR A 30 7.41 -4.48 12.40
CA THR A 30 8.18 -3.73 13.39
C THR A 30 7.67 -4.02 14.80
N VAL A 31 8.45 -3.60 15.80
CA VAL A 31 7.99 -3.53 17.19
C VAL A 31 7.16 -2.26 17.42
N SER A 32 6.76 -2.04 18.67
CA SER A 32 6.02 -0.87 19.16
C SER A 32 6.85 0.42 19.12
N ALA A 33 6.29 1.51 19.66
CA ALA A 33 6.67 2.92 19.52
C ALA A 33 7.97 3.23 18.75
N PRO A 34 9.19 2.97 19.26
CA PRO A 34 10.43 3.31 18.56
C PRO A 34 10.57 2.62 17.19
N GLY A 35 10.31 1.31 17.11
CA GLY A 35 10.42 0.56 15.85
C GLY A 35 9.33 0.97 14.86
N PHE A 36 8.12 1.20 15.36
CA PHE A 36 7.03 1.78 14.58
C PHE A 36 7.41 3.15 13.99
N LEU A 37 7.95 4.07 14.80
CA LEU A 37 8.32 5.42 14.35
C LEU A 37 9.46 5.39 13.33
N ASN A 38 10.44 4.50 13.49
CA ASN A 38 11.49 4.30 12.50
C ASN A 38 10.90 3.87 11.15
N GLY A 39 10.00 2.88 11.15
CA GLY A 39 9.32 2.40 9.94
C GLY A 39 8.31 3.38 9.34
N LEU A 40 7.71 4.25 10.16
CA LEU A 40 6.65 5.18 9.74
C LEU A 40 7.09 6.13 8.62
N THR A 41 8.36 6.55 8.65
CA THR A 41 8.94 7.42 7.61
C THR A 41 8.92 6.77 6.23
N ALA A 42 9.32 5.49 6.15
CA ALA A 42 9.27 4.69 4.93
C ALA A 42 7.82 4.35 4.52
N LEU A 43 6.91 4.14 5.48
CA LEU A 43 5.48 3.99 5.19
C LEU A 43 4.90 5.26 4.54
N ALA A 44 5.27 6.44 5.04
CA ALA A 44 4.89 7.73 4.46
C ALA A 44 5.43 7.85 3.02
N GLN A 45 6.70 7.49 2.81
CA GLN A 45 7.35 7.48 1.51
C GLN A 45 6.60 6.56 0.52
N ALA A 46 6.27 5.33 0.92
CA ALA A 46 5.51 4.38 0.11
C ALA A 46 4.13 4.94 -0.28
N THR A 47 3.42 5.57 0.67
CA THR A 47 2.10 6.18 0.42
C THR A 47 2.18 7.33 -0.57
N LYS A 48 3.15 8.23 -0.43
CA LYS A 48 3.35 9.32 -1.39
C LYS A 48 3.73 8.81 -2.77
N ASN A 49 4.55 7.75 -2.82
CA ASN A 49 5.02 7.14 -4.05
C ASN A 49 4.00 6.20 -4.73
N CYS A 50 2.85 5.96 -4.10
CA CYS A 50 1.82 5.04 -4.56
C CYS A 50 2.26 3.57 -4.58
N PHE A 51 3.10 3.15 -3.64
CA PHE A 51 3.60 1.78 -3.57
C PHE A 51 2.75 0.97 -2.58
N PRO A 52 2.18 -0.18 -2.98
CA PRO A 52 1.34 -0.98 -2.09
C PRO A 52 2.21 -1.62 -1.01
N LEU A 53 1.92 -1.30 0.25
CA LEU A 53 2.67 -1.77 1.40
C LEU A 53 1.77 -1.90 2.62
N ILE A 54 1.99 -2.92 3.43
CA ILE A 54 1.36 -3.08 4.74
C ILE A 54 2.47 -3.11 5.80
N MET A 55 2.47 -2.12 6.67
CA MET A 55 3.34 -2.09 7.85
C MET A 55 2.55 -2.62 9.04
N ILE A 56 3.03 -3.72 9.60
CA ILE A 56 2.47 -4.36 10.79
C ILE A 56 3.38 -4.01 11.96
N SER A 57 2.79 -3.52 13.06
CA SER A 57 3.54 -3.27 14.29
C SER A 57 2.82 -3.86 15.48
N GLY A 58 3.59 -4.41 16.42
CA GLY A 58 3.08 -4.69 17.76
C GLY A 58 2.76 -3.39 18.50
N SER A 59 1.76 -3.39 19.38
CA SER A 59 1.49 -2.31 20.33
C SER A 59 1.28 -2.82 21.75
N SER A 60 1.45 -1.92 22.71
CA SER A 60 1.30 -2.18 24.14
C SER A 60 -0.18 -2.16 24.59
N ASP A 61 -0.41 -2.23 25.89
CA ASP A 61 -1.73 -2.43 26.45
C ASP A 61 -2.60 -1.18 26.34
N ARG A 62 -3.73 -1.35 25.64
CA ARG A 62 -4.67 -0.27 25.30
C ARG A 62 -5.10 0.55 26.51
N HIS A 63 -5.48 -0.12 27.60
CA HIS A 63 -6.01 0.54 28.79
C HIS A 63 -4.96 1.41 29.51
N ILE A 64 -3.67 1.11 29.39
CA ILE A 64 -2.59 1.90 29.99
C ILE A 64 -2.27 3.11 29.09
N ILE A 65 -2.19 2.88 27.78
CA ILE A 65 -1.97 3.93 26.76
C ILE A 65 -3.10 4.96 26.79
N ASP A 66 -4.36 4.52 26.79
CA ASP A 66 -5.52 5.41 26.69
C ASP A 66 -5.73 6.26 27.97
N LEU A 67 -5.15 5.83 29.09
CA LEU A 67 -5.14 6.58 30.36
C LEU A 67 -3.87 7.42 30.56
N ASP A 68 -2.97 7.45 29.59
CA ASP A 68 -1.67 8.15 29.64
C ASP A 68 -0.85 7.81 30.89
N ARG A 69 -0.87 6.53 31.30
CA ARG A 69 -0.22 6.06 32.54
C ARG A 69 1.24 5.65 32.38
N GLY A 70 1.83 5.86 31.20
CA GLY A 70 3.21 5.52 30.89
C GLY A 70 3.43 4.01 30.74
N ASP A 71 2.91 3.43 29.66
CA ASP A 71 3.16 2.02 29.31
C ASP A 71 4.55 1.82 28.69
N TYR A 72 5.05 0.58 28.69
CA TYR A 72 6.25 0.20 27.95
C TYR A 72 6.02 0.49 26.46
N GLU A 73 6.83 1.37 25.86
CA GLU A 73 6.63 1.82 24.47
C GLU A 73 5.20 2.35 24.20
N GLY A 74 4.58 2.96 25.21
CA GLY A 74 3.22 3.47 25.16
C GLY A 74 3.04 4.60 24.17
N LEU A 75 2.45 4.30 23.01
CA LEU A 75 2.12 5.26 21.98
C LEU A 75 0.82 4.84 21.29
N ASP A 76 -0.06 5.80 21.01
CA ASP A 76 -1.21 5.54 20.15
C ASP A 76 -0.80 5.51 18.66
N GLN A 77 -0.14 4.43 18.28
CA GLN A 77 0.45 4.23 16.95
C GLN A 77 -0.60 4.35 15.84
N TYR A 78 -1.81 3.87 16.09
CA TYR A 78 -2.95 3.97 15.17
C TYR A 78 -3.23 5.42 14.78
N ASN A 79 -3.36 6.31 15.77
CA ASN A 79 -3.65 7.72 15.50
C ASN A 79 -2.43 8.45 14.90
N VAL A 80 -1.22 8.09 15.30
CA VAL A 80 0.03 8.65 14.74
C VAL A 80 0.20 8.27 13.26
N ALA A 81 -0.19 7.06 12.85
CA ALA A 81 -0.01 6.59 11.48
C ALA A 81 -0.99 7.19 10.46
N LYS A 82 -2.20 7.57 10.90
CA LYS A 82 -3.30 8.06 10.04
C LYS A 82 -2.88 9.08 8.97
N PRO A 83 -2.14 10.16 9.26
CA PRO A 83 -1.78 11.16 8.25
C PRO A 83 -0.77 10.66 7.21
N PHE A 84 -0.10 9.53 7.45
CA PHE A 84 1.01 9.05 6.63
C PHE A 84 0.66 7.82 5.77
N CYS A 85 -0.52 7.23 5.96
CA CYS A 85 -0.96 6.04 5.24
C CYS A 85 -2.35 6.25 4.63
N LYS A 86 -2.77 5.33 3.75
CA LYS A 86 -4.13 5.34 3.19
C LYS A 86 -5.18 5.02 4.25
N ALA A 87 -4.84 4.09 5.13
CA ALA A 87 -5.65 3.71 6.27
C ALA A 87 -4.77 3.13 7.36
N ALA A 88 -5.15 3.41 8.59
CA ALA A 88 -4.68 2.69 9.76
C ALA A 88 -5.81 1.77 10.23
N TYR A 89 -5.45 0.56 10.65
CA TYR A 89 -6.34 -0.40 11.28
C TYR A 89 -5.72 -0.86 12.59
N ARG A 90 -6.55 -1.14 13.59
CA ARG A 90 -6.16 -1.79 14.85
C ARG A 90 -7.02 -3.03 15.01
N VAL A 91 -6.41 -4.12 15.45
CA VAL A 91 -7.11 -5.39 15.67
C VAL A 91 -7.19 -5.67 17.16
N ASP A 92 -8.33 -5.38 17.79
CA ASP A 92 -8.50 -5.56 19.25
C ASP A 92 -8.97 -6.97 19.64
N ARG A 93 -9.45 -7.77 18.69
CA ARG A 93 -9.95 -9.13 18.93
C ARG A 93 -9.33 -10.10 17.92
N ALA A 94 -8.82 -11.24 18.39
CA ALA A 94 -8.14 -12.20 17.53
C ALA A 94 -9.04 -12.73 16.39
N GLN A 95 -10.35 -12.87 16.62
CA GLN A 95 -11.32 -13.31 15.61
C GLN A 95 -11.44 -12.36 14.39
N ASP A 96 -11.08 -11.08 14.53
CA ASP A 96 -11.19 -10.09 13.45
C ASP A 96 -9.94 -10.04 12.55
N MET A 97 -8.88 -10.78 12.91
CA MET A 97 -7.57 -10.73 12.25
C MET A 97 -7.66 -10.96 10.73
N GLY A 98 -8.39 -11.98 10.30
CA GLY A 98 -8.52 -12.29 8.87
C GLY A 98 -9.24 -11.18 8.09
N LEU A 99 -10.27 -10.57 8.69
CA LEU A 99 -11.00 -9.46 8.07
C LEU A 99 -10.11 -8.20 8.00
N ALA A 100 -9.35 -7.93 9.07
CA ALA A 100 -8.42 -6.81 9.10
C ALA A 100 -7.34 -6.94 8.02
N ILE A 101 -6.76 -8.13 7.85
CA ILE A 101 -5.80 -8.41 6.77
C ILE A 101 -6.46 -8.24 5.40
N ALA A 102 -7.67 -8.76 5.19
CA ALA A 102 -8.39 -8.60 3.93
C ALA A 102 -8.65 -7.13 3.57
N ARG A 103 -9.05 -6.33 4.56
CA ARG A 103 -9.21 -4.88 4.43
C ARG A 103 -7.87 -4.19 4.13
N ALA A 104 -6.80 -4.57 4.83
CA ALA A 104 -5.48 -3.99 4.61
C ALA A 104 -4.97 -4.25 3.19
N VAL A 105 -5.09 -5.48 2.69
CA VAL A 105 -4.70 -5.86 1.32
C VAL A 105 -5.51 -5.09 0.27
N ARG A 106 -6.84 -5.07 0.38
CA ARG A 106 -7.68 -4.33 -0.56
C ARG A 106 -7.40 -2.84 -0.50
N THR A 107 -7.19 -2.27 0.68
CA THR A 107 -6.87 -0.85 0.84
C THR A 107 -5.51 -0.50 0.25
N ALA A 108 -4.49 -1.34 0.42
CA ALA A 108 -3.15 -1.10 -0.11
C ALA A 108 -3.13 -1.09 -1.65
N LEU A 109 -3.96 -1.91 -2.30
CA LEU A 109 -3.96 -2.11 -3.76
C LEU A 109 -4.98 -1.25 -4.52
N SER A 110 -6.21 -1.14 -4.01
CA SER A 110 -7.32 -0.51 -4.74
C SER A 110 -7.16 1.01 -4.91
N GLY A 111 -7.75 1.56 -5.97
CA GLY A 111 -7.65 2.98 -6.30
C GLY A 111 -6.20 3.40 -6.56
N ARG A 112 -5.76 4.52 -5.98
CA ARG A 112 -4.33 4.87 -5.91
C ARG A 112 -3.66 3.96 -4.87
N PRO A 113 -2.73 3.05 -5.23
CA PRO A 113 -2.08 2.18 -4.24
C PRO A 113 -1.29 2.99 -3.22
N GLY A 114 -0.95 2.38 -2.08
CA GLY A 114 -0.18 3.07 -1.05
C GLY A 114 0.00 2.25 0.23
N GLY A 115 0.62 2.88 1.22
CA GLY A 115 0.88 2.28 2.52
C GLY A 115 -0.39 2.13 3.35
N VAL A 116 -0.48 1.03 4.09
CA VAL A 116 -1.50 0.75 5.10
C VAL A 116 -0.79 0.39 6.39
N TYR A 117 -1.30 0.90 7.50
CA TYR A 117 -0.81 0.55 8.83
C TYR A 117 -1.76 -0.45 9.51
N LEU A 118 -1.20 -1.51 10.10
CA LEU A 118 -1.93 -2.51 10.86
C LEU A 118 -1.31 -2.65 12.26
N ASP A 119 -2.02 -2.13 13.26
CA ASP A 119 -1.64 -2.15 14.66
C ASP A 119 -2.16 -3.44 15.33
N LEU A 120 -1.25 -4.19 15.95
CA LEU A 120 -1.52 -5.46 16.61
C LEU A 120 -1.16 -5.35 18.11
N PRO A 121 -2.13 -5.05 18.98
CA PRO A 121 -1.92 -5.05 20.43
C PRO A 121 -1.42 -6.42 20.92
N ALA A 122 -0.49 -6.42 21.86
CA ALA A 122 0.13 -7.62 22.42
C ALA A 122 -0.92 -8.61 22.96
N ALA A 123 -1.94 -8.09 23.65
CA ALA A 123 -3.07 -8.87 24.15
C ALA A 123 -3.82 -9.60 23.02
N THR A 124 -4.00 -8.97 21.85
CA THR A 124 -4.67 -9.61 20.71
C THR A 124 -3.84 -10.76 20.14
N VAL A 125 -2.52 -10.60 20.09
CA VAL A 125 -1.60 -11.61 19.52
C VAL A 125 -1.54 -12.87 20.40
N THR A 126 -1.68 -12.70 21.72
CA THR A 126 -1.67 -13.81 22.69
C THR A 126 -3.05 -14.39 22.99
N ASP A 127 -4.12 -13.76 22.52
CA ASP A 127 -5.49 -14.22 22.70
C ASP A 127 -5.73 -15.57 22.00
N THR A 128 -6.52 -16.43 22.64
CA THR A 128 -6.85 -17.77 22.15
C THR A 128 -8.31 -17.83 21.76
N VAL A 129 -8.58 -18.06 20.48
CA VAL A 129 -9.94 -18.27 19.99
C VAL A 129 -10.26 -19.76 20.08
N ALA A 130 -11.36 -20.11 20.74
CA ALA A 130 -11.87 -21.48 20.77
C ALA A 130 -12.05 -21.98 19.33
N GLN A 131 -11.15 -22.86 18.90
CA GLN A 131 -10.99 -23.25 17.51
C GLN A 131 -12.28 -23.86 16.96
N LYS A 132 -13.02 -23.12 16.12
CA LYS A 132 -14.10 -23.66 15.28
C LYS A 132 -14.17 -22.93 13.94
N SER A 133 -13.65 -23.60 12.91
CA SER A 133 -13.79 -23.35 11.47
C SER A 133 -12.94 -22.24 10.84
N ASP A 134 -12.55 -22.45 9.58
CA ASP A 134 -11.91 -21.48 8.67
C ASP A 134 -12.80 -20.25 8.38
N ALA A 135 -13.94 -20.08 9.06
CA ALA A 135 -14.95 -19.06 8.80
C ALA A 135 -14.40 -17.62 8.83
N ASN A 136 -13.29 -17.38 9.53
CA ASN A 136 -12.67 -16.07 9.64
C ASN A 136 -11.38 -15.93 8.80
N ILE A 137 -11.06 -16.90 7.94
CA ILE A 137 -9.95 -16.83 6.99
C ILE A 137 -10.51 -16.38 5.64
N TYR A 138 -10.14 -15.18 5.21
CA TYR A 138 -10.64 -14.59 3.99
C TYR A 138 -9.61 -14.69 2.86
N LYS A 139 -10.04 -15.23 1.72
CA LYS A 139 -9.30 -15.04 0.46
C LYS A 139 -9.81 -13.78 -0.21
N VAL A 140 -8.94 -12.78 -0.34
CA VAL A 140 -9.31 -11.54 -1.04
C VAL A 140 -9.47 -11.83 -2.53
N VAL A 141 -10.70 -11.71 -3.00
CA VAL A 141 -11.03 -11.78 -4.44
C VAL A 141 -10.86 -10.40 -5.04
N ASP A 142 -10.16 -10.34 -6.17
CA ASP A 142 -9.95 -9.14 -6.99
C ASP A 142 -9.69 -7.87 -6.17
N ALA A 143 -8.52 -7.84 -5.52
CA ALA A 143 -8.17 -6.79 -4.56
C ALA A 143 -8.01 -5.40 -5.21
N ALA A 144 -7.82 -5.34 -6.53
CA ALA A 144 -7.72 -4.12 -7.34
C ALA A 144 -8.51 -4.30 -8.65
N PRO A 145 -9.84 -4.16 -8.61
CA PRO A 145 -10.69 -4.34 -9.78
C PRO A 145 -10.36 -3.30 -10.85
N LYS A 146 -10.53 -3.68 -12.12
CA LYS A 146 -10.44 -2.74 -13.24
C LYS A 146 -11.50 -1.65 -13.09
N GLN A 147 -11.12 -0.40 -13.35
CA GLN A 147 -12.04 0.75 -13.37
C GLN A 147 -11.99 1.35 -14.76
N LEU A 148 -13.07 1.16 -15.52
CA LEU A 148 -13.16 1.66 -16.89
C LEU A 148 -13.61 3.14 -16.87
N PRO A 149 -12.99 4.01 -17.68
CA PRO A 149 -13.48 5.37 -17.89
C PRO A 149 -14.77 5.37 -18.72
N SER A 150 -15.49 6.49 -18.74
CA SER A 150 -16.64 6.68 -19.63
C SER A 150 -16.17 6.93 -21.07
N ASP A 151 -16.99 6.50 -22.04
CA ASP A 151 -16.72 6.72 -23.47
C ASP A 151 -16.56 8.21 -23.79
N GLU A 152 -17.41 9.07 -23.21
CA GLU A 152 -17.31 10.53 -23.35
C GLU A 152 -15.97 11.12 -22.88
N ALA A 153 -15.34 10.53 -21.86
CA ALA A 153 -14.03 10.98 -21.39
C ALA A 153 -12.92 10.58 -22.36
N ILE A 154 -13.03 9.39 -22.97
CA ILE A 154 -12.12 8.90 -24.00
C ILE A 154 -12.26 9.74 -25.28
N ASP A 155 -13.48 9.98 -25.75
CA ASP A 155 -13.74 10.76 -26.96
C ASP A 155 -13.17 12.17 -26.87
N ARG A 156 -13.36 12.85 -25.73
CA ARG A 156 -12.77 14.17 -25.49
C ARG A 156 -11.23 14.15 -25.51
N ALA A 157 -10.61 13.11 -24.95
CA ALA A 157 -9.16 12.97 -24.97
C ALA A 157 -8.63 12.74 -26.39
N VAL A 158 -9.30 11.89 -27.17
CA VAL A 158 -8.96 11.60 -28.56
C VAL A 158 -9.11 12.85 -29.44
N GLU A 159 -10.20 13.61 -29.28
CA GLU A 159 -10.43 14.83 -30.04
C GLU A 159 -9.37 15.91 -29.75
N LEU A 160 -8.96 16.04 -28.49
CA LEU A 160 -7.88 16.94 -28.09
C LEU A 160 -6.55 16.53 -28.74
N LEU A 161 -6.23 15.24 -28.76
CA LEU A 161 -5.01 14.72 -29.38
C LEU A 161 -5.00 14.92 -30.90
N LYS A 162 -6.14 14.73 -31.59
CA LYS A 162 -6.26 14.93 -33.05
C LYS A 162 -6.02 16.38 -33.48
N ASN A 163 -6.46 17.34 -32.68
CA ASN A 163 -6.36 18.77 -33.00
C ASN A 163 -5.06 19.42 -32.46
N ALA A 164 -4.24 18.69 -31.71
CA ALA A 164 -3.01 19.20 -31.14
C ALA A 164 -1.92 19.41 -32.22
N LYS A 165 -1.31 20.60 -32.25
CA LYS A 165 -0.20 20.92 -33.17
C LYS A 165 1.14 20.33 -32.73
N HIS A 166 1.38 20.29 -31.42
CA HIS A 166 2.63 19.82 -30.80
C HIS A 166 2.34 18.94 -29.58
N PRO A 167 1.73 17.76 -29.76
CA PRO A 167 1.42 16.87 -28.65
C PRO A 167 2.69 16.22 -28.07
N VAL A 168 2.67 15.95 -26.76
CA VAL A 168 3.68 15.16 -26.04
C VAL A 168 2.96 14.24 -25.05
N ILE A 169 3.40 12.99 -24.95
CA ILE A 169 2.96 12.04 -23.92
C ILE A 169 3.95 12.03 -22.76
N LEU A 170 3.47 12.28 -21.53
CA LEU A 170 4.29 12.15 -20.32
C LEU A 170 3.99 10.81 -19.63
N LEU A 171 4.99 9.93 -19.58
CA LEU A 171 4.88 8.62 -18.94
C LEU A 171 5.46 8.67 -17.53
N GLY A 172 4.58 8.58 -16.52
CA GLY A 172 4.97 8.45 -15.12
C GLY A 172 5.03 7.00 -14.65
N LYS A 173 5.57 6.79 -13.44
CA LYS A 173 5.64 5.48 -12.77
C LYS A 173 4.32 4.75 -12.58
N GLY A 174 3.19 5.46 -12.62
CA GLY A 174 1.87 4.84 -12.59
C GLY A 174 1.60 3.95 -13.80
N ALA A 175 2.05 4.36 -15.00
CA ALA A 175 1.94 3.54 -16.20
C ALA A 175 2.80 2.26 -16.09
N ALA A 176 3.99 2.40 -15.49
CA ALA A 176 4.88 1.26 -15.22
C ALA A 176 4.26 0.27 -14.22
N TYR A 177 3.68 0.80 -13.14
CA TYR A 177 2.98 -0.01 -12.14
C TYR A 177 1.76 -0.73 -12.71
N ALA A 178 1.06 -0.09 -13.66
CA ALA A 178 -0.10 -0.66 -14.34
C ALA A 178 0.25 -1.81 -15.30
N ARG A 179 1.53 -2.05 -15.60
CA ARG A 179 1.99 -3.08 -16.55
C ARG A 179 1.36 -2.93 -17.94
N SER A 180 1.22 -1.68 -18.38
CA SER A 180 0.60 -1.31 -19.65
C SER A 180 1.63 -0.99 -20.74
N GLU A 181 2.80 -1.66 -20.71
CA GLU A 181 3.91 -1.32 -21.59
C GLU A 181 3.54 -1.52 -23.07
N ASN A 182 2.76 -2.57 -23.37
CA ASN A 182 2.36 -2.90 -24.74
C ASN A 182 1.30 -1.91 -25.27
N GLU A 183 0.30 -1.60 -24.46
CA GLU A 183 -0.78 -0.67 -24.82
C GLU A 183 -0.23 0.75 -25.01
N VAL A 184 0.69 1.18 -24.15
CA VAL A 184 1.38 2.47 -24.29
C VAL A 184 2.24 2.49 -25.55
N ARG A 185 2.99 1.42 -25.83
CA ARG A 185 3.78 1.31 -27.06
C ARG A 185 2.89 1.39 -28.30
N GLU A 186 1.78 0.65 -28.31
CA GLU A 186 0.83 0.67 -29.43
C GLU A 186 0.25 2.07 -29.67
N LEU A 187 -0.08 2.81 -28.60
CA LEU A 187 -0.56 4.19 -28.71
C LEU A 187 0.51 5.10 -29.32
N VAL A 188 1.75 5.03 -28.84
CA VAL A 188 2.87 5.82 -29.36
C VAL A 188 3.17 5.45 -30.82
N ASP A 189 3.15 4.16 -31.16
CA ASP A 189 3.44 3.67 -32.50
C ASP A 189 2.38 4.08 -33.52
N LYS A 190 1.10 4.11 -33.14
CA LYS A 190 0.01 4.55 -34.01
C LYS A 190 -0.03 6.06 -34.19
N THR A 191 0.19 6.80 -33.11
CA THR A 191 0.04 8.26 -33.13
C THR A 191 1.31 9.00 -33.53
N LYS A 192 2.47 8.33 -33.41
CA LYS A 192 3.82 8.92 -33.59
C LYS A 192 4.08 10.14 -32.71
N ILE A 193 3.33 10.29 -31.61
CA ILE A 193 3.49 11.39 -30.67
C ILE A 193 4.77 11.18 -29.86
N PRO A 194 5.66 12.19 -29.76
CA PRO A 194 6.84 12.09 -28.92
C PRO A 194 6.45 11.89 -27.45
N PHE A 195 7.23 11.11 -26.72
CA PHE A 195 7.00 10.85 -25.30
C PHE A 195 8.22 11.17 -24.45
N LEU A 196 7.97 11.49 -23.18
CA LEU A 196 8.98 11.66 -22.15
C LEU A 196 8.68 10.70 -21.00
N SER A 197 9.65 9.88 -20.61
CA SER A 197 9.54 9.03 -19.42
C SER A 197 10.14 9.73 -18.19
N TYR A 198 9.35 9.88 -17.14
CA TYR A 198 9.79 10.54 -15.90
C TYR A 198 10.31 9.50 -14.91
N GLN A 199 11.64 9.46 -14.70
CA GLN A 199 12.35 8.54 -13.78
C GLN A 199 11.98 7.05 -13.92
N CYS A 200 11.34 6.65 -15.01
CA CYS A 200 11.03 5.26 -15.35
C CYS A 200 12.06 4.73 -16.35
N GLN A 201 13.26 4.41 -15.87
CA GLN A 201 14.27 3.70 -16.68
C GLN A 201 13.85 2.27 -17.06
N TRP A 202 12.73 1.78 -16.49
CA TRP A 202 12.23 0.41 -16.64
C TRP A 202 11.19 0.23 -17.76
N LEU A 203 10.52 1.31 -18.20
CA LEU A 203 9.69 1.26 -19.40
C LEU A 203 10.60 1.40 -20.61
N ARG A 204 10.99 0.27 -21.20
CA ARG A 204 11.49 0.25 -22.57
C ARG A 204 10.28 0.33 -23.49
N VAL A 205 9.78 1.54 -23.75
CA VAL A 205 8.78 1.77 -24.81
C VAL A 205 9.50 1.62 -26.14
#